data_AF-E9EAE8-F1
#
_entry.id   AF-E9EAE8-F1
#
_cell.length_a   1.000
_cell.length_b   1.000
_cell.length_c   1.000
_cell.angle_alpha   90.00
_cell.angle_beta   90.00
_cell.angle_gamma   90.00
#
_symmetry.space_group_name_H-M   'P 1'
#
loop_
_entity.id
_entity.type
_entity.pdbx_description
1 polymer ?
#
loop_
_entity_poly.entity_id
_entity_poly.type
_entity_poly.pdbx_seq_one_letter_code
_entity_poly.pdbx_strand_id
1 'polypeptide(L)'
;MTVEGSIQILGGSEAVSQNETESYRVLNEAEITVVFDKLVDAGVIKYDYTYTTENRKIGGLDFEFRISKVLNSKPNNPKSPPNTRNGTVALKQRPGSDINTQGSEITRLGENHFLAFNGFACYRPHFLVLTLDGHRRQWEPLNMDDFRAVDAFLGANGKDNLVLFNGGAEAGCSRLHKHLQAIPKQSFDGNPWRNLDCNSDALPFVYFEQKLKLNSSPQETLEVYKAGLAFVEHTLGCETAEQNRAPPHNVVMDRERMVVIPRRAAGNGLVGANAAGMLGMIWTQSEETMQLWLDAGPPVVLEQNGKDNLVLFNGGAEAGCSRLHKHLQAIPKQSFDGNPWRNLDCNSDALPFVYFEQKLKLNSSPQETLEVYKAGLAFVEHTLGCETAEQNRAPPHNVVMDRERMVVIPRRAAGNGLVGANAAGMLGMIWTQSEETMQLWLDAGPPVVLEQVGFPRLF
;
A
#
# COMPACT_ATOMS: atom_id res chain seq x y z
N MET A 1 33.05 -14.45 39.32
CA MET A 1 33.46 -14.98 38.01
C MET A 1 32.26 -14.87 37.07
N THR A 2 32.18 -13.74 36.39
CA THR A 2 31.13 -13.38 35.44
C THR A 2 31.83 -13.14 34.12
N VAL A 3 31.45 -13.88 33.09
CA VAL A 3 32.05 -13.82 31.74
C VAL A 3 31.20 -12.87 30.90
N GLU A 4 31.75 -11.70 30.57
CA GLU A 4 31.21 -10.76 29.59
C GLU A 4 31.52 -11.28 28.17
N GLY A 5 30.48 -11.35 27.32
CA GLY A 5 30.59 -11.83 25.94
C GLY A 5 29.98 -10.84 24.96
N SER A 6 30.69 -9.73 24.73
CA SER A 6 30.47 -8.84 23.58
C SER A 6 31.54 -9.19 22.55
N ILE A 7 31.16 -9.78 21.42
CA ILE A 7 32.09 -10.03 20.31
C ILE A 7 32.35 -8.67 19.63
N GLN A 8 33.47 -8.03 19.99
CA GLN A 8 34.08 -6.98 19.19
C GLN A 8 34.74 -7.62 17.96
N ILE A 9 34.39 -7.18 16.76
CA ILE A 9 35.16 -7.49 15.56
C ILE A 9 36.31 -6.47 15.48
N LEU A 10 37.43 -6.87 16.10
CA LEU A 10 38.85 -6.50 15.90
C LEU A 10 39.28 -5.02 15.81
N GLY A 11 40.08 -4.64 16.82
CA GLY A 11 41.07 -3.57 16.82
C GLY A 11 41.81 -3.53 18.15
N GLY A 12 42.85 -4.36 18.31
CA GLY A 12 43.66 -4.46 19.54
C GLY A 12 44.55 -3.24 19.77
N SER A 13 44.77 -2.91 21.04
CA SER A 13 45.52 -1.76 21.53
C SER A 13 47.04 -1.90 21.39
N GLU A 14 47.70 -0.94 20.76
CA GLU A 14 49.02 -0.44 21.16
C GLU A 14 49.07 1.07 20.87
N ALA A 15 49.56 1.84 21.85
CA ALA A 15 49.50 3.30 21.85
C ALA A 15 50.59 3.92 20.97
N VAL A 16 50.23 4.56 19.84
CA VAL A 16 51.06 5.57 19.15
C VAL A 16 50.18 6.60 18.42
N SER A 17 50.50 7.87 18.66
CA SER A 17 50.16 9.16 18.00
C SER A 17 48.86 9.38 17.21
N GLN A 18 48.20 10.49 17.57
CA GLN A 18 47.16 11.21 16.84
C GLN A 18 47.55 11.47 15.37
N ASN A 19 46.89 10.76 14.44
CA ASN A 19 46.46 11.20 13.10
C ASN A 19 46.23 9.97 12.21
N GLU A 20 45.13 9.25 12.40
CA GLU A 20 44.63 8.33 11.38
C GLU A 20 43.12 8.54 11.23
N THR A 21 42.74 9.09 10.08
CA THR A 21 41.38 9.08 9.57
C THR A 21 40.93 7.62 9.52
N GLU A 22 39.92 7.24 10.31
CA GLU A 22 39.34 5.90 10.30
C GLU A 22 38.92 5.53 8.87
N SER A 23 39.75 4.71 8.23
CA SER A 23 39.49 4.09 6.94
C SER A 23 38.39 3.06 7.14
N TYR A 24 37.16 3.42 6.76
CA TYR A 24 36.03 2.51 6.73
C TYR A 24 36.36 1.32 5.82
N ARG A 25 36.56 0.14 6.41
CA ARG A 25 36.81 -1.07 5.63
C ARG A 25 35.54 -1.44 4.86
N VAL A 26 35.53 -1.12 3.57
CA VAL A 26 34.48 -1.54 2.63
C VAL A 26 34.56 -3.06 2.48
N LEU A 27 33.59 -3.80 3.06
CA LEU A 27 33.46 -5.23 2.82
C LEU A 27 33.09 -5.44 1.35
N ASN A 28 33.81 -6.31 0.64
CA ASN A 28 33.41 -6.65 -0.71
C ASN A 28 32.14 -7.54 -0.70
N GLU A 29 31.46 -7.65 -1.85
CA GLU A 29 30.16 -8.33 -1.96
C GLU A 29 30.17 -9.80 -1.47
N ALA A 30 31.27 -10.52 -1.74
CA ALA A 30 31.40 -11.91 -1.30
C ALA A 30 31.51 -11.98 0.23
N GLU A 31 32.29 -11.08 0.83
CA GLU A 31 32.43 -10.98 2.28
C GLU A 31 31.11 -10.61 2.96
N ILE A 32 30.38 -9.61 2.44
CA ILE A 32 29.13 -9.17 3.06
C ILE A 32 28.04 -10.25 2.98
N THR A 33 28.03 -11.04 1.90
CA THR A 33 27.12 -12.19 1.76
C THR A 33 27.48 -13.30 2.75
N VAL A 34 28.77 -13.58 2.96
CA VAL A 34 29.23 -14.55 3.98
C VAL A 34 28.86 -14.09 5.40
N VAL A 35 28.97 -12.78 5.68
CA VAL A 35 28.52 -12.22 6.98
C VAL A 35 27.01 -12.39 7.14
N PHE A 36 26.23 -12.11 6.09
CA PHE A 36 24.78 -12.32 6.11
C PHE A 36 24.44 -13.77 6.46
N ASP A 37 25.04 -14.76 5.79
CA ASP A 37 24.78 -16.18 6.06
C ASP A 37 25.12 -16.57 7.50
N LYS A 38 26.27 -16.11 8.02
CA LYS A 38 26.64 -16.36 9.42
C LYS A 38 25.61 -15.82 10.40
N LEU A 39 25.01 -14.66 10.11
CA LEU A 39 23.96 -14.08 10.94
C LEU A 39 22.61 -14.83 10.78
N VAL A 40 22.35 -15.43 9.62
CA VAL A 40 21.22 -16.35 9.42
C VAL A 40 21.42 -17.63 10.23
N ASP A 41 22.60 -18.25 10.17
CA ASP A 41 22.96 -19.45 10.93
C ASP A 41 22.89 -19.21 12.44
N ALA A 42 23.32 -18.03 12.88
CA ALA A 42 23.20 -17.59 14.28
C ALA A 42 21.75 -17.25 14.70
N GLY A 43 20.81 -17.20 13.75
CA GLY A 43 19.40 -16.90 13.99
C GLY A 43 19.09 -15.43 14.26
N VAL A 44 20.06 -14.54 14.07
CA VAL A 44 19.93 -13.07 14.15
C VAL A 44 19.08 -12.55 12.99
N ILE A 45 19.35 -13.07 11.78
CA ILE A 45 18.53 -12.82 10.59
C ILE A 45 17.63 -14.02 10.34
N LYS A 46 16.35 -13.78 10.11
CA LYS A 46 15.44 -14.77 9.56
C LYS A 46 15.49 -14.67 8.05
N TYR A 47 15.90 -15.76 7.41
CA TYR A 47 15.90 -15.93 5.96
C TYR A 47 15.49 -17.37 5.66
N ASP A 48 14.72 -17.54 4.58
CA ASP A 48 14.22 -18.84 4.15
C ASP A 48 14.96 -19.24 2.89
N TYR A 49 15.90 -20.18 2.98
CA TYR A 49 16.63 -20.68 1.80
C TYR A 49 15.76 -21.57 0.88
N THR A 50 14.53 -21.87 1.30
CA THR A 50 13.64 -22.84 0.64
C THR A 50 12.40 -22.19 0.03
N TYR A 51 12.39 -20.85 -0.11
CA TYR A 51 11.28 -20.18 -0.78
C TYR A 51 11.12 -20.71 -2.21
N THR A 52 9.88 -20.76 -2.68
CA THR A 52 9.58 -21.14 -4.06
C THR A 52 9.29 -19.90 -4.89
N THR A 53 9.56 -19.99 -6.20
CA THR A 53 9.25 -18.94 -7.17
C THR A 53 8.29 -19.49 -8.22
N GLU A 54 7.26 -18.71 -8.54
CA GLU A 54 6.33 -18.98 -9.62
C GLU A 54 6.17 -17.74 -10.51
N ASN A 55 6.50 -17.90 -11.80
CA ASN A 55 6.40 -16.84 -12.78
C ASN A 55 5.05 -16.92 -13.53
N ARG A 56 4.38 -15.79 -13.70
CA ARG A 56 3.10 -15.67 -14.41
C ARG A 56 3.10 -14.44 -15.31
N LYS A 57 2.59 -14.58 -16.53
CA LYS A 57 2.27 -13.44 -17.39
C LYS A 57 0.76 -13.16 -17.32
N ILE A 58 0.37 -12.00 -16.79
CA ILE A 58 -1.04 -11.67 -16.51
C ILE A 58 -1.31 -10.24 -16.97
N GLY A 59 -2.31 -10.08 -17.85
CA GLY A 59 -2.66 -8.76 -18.39
C GLY A 59 -1.53 -8.07 -19.15
N GLY A 60 -0.63 -8.84 -19.78
CA GLY A 60 0.55 -8.32 -20.48
C GLY A 60 1.77 -8.06 -19.58
N LEU A 61 1.62 -8.07 -18.26
CA LEU A 61 2.70 -7.87 -17.30
C LEU A 61 3.31 -9.20 -16.83
N ASP A 62 4.60 -9.18 -16.53
CA ASP A 62 5.33 -10.30 -15.97
C ASP A 62 5.36 -10.20 -14.43
N PHE A 63 4.77 -11.18 -13.76
CA PHE A 63 4.75 -11.31 -12.31
C PHE A 63 5.63 -12.46 -11.85
N GLU A 64 6.38 -12.23 -10.79
CA GLU A 64 7.15 -13.23 -10.08
C GLU A 64 6.63 -13.35 -8.65
N PHE A 65 5.94 -14.45 -8.35
CA PHE A 65 5.45 -14.75 -7.01
C PHE A 65 6.49 -15.58 -6.26
N ARG A 66 6.91 -15.10 -5.09
CA ARG A 66 7.82 -15.82 -4.20
C ARG A 66 7.12 -16.16 -2.90
N ILE A 67 7.08 -17.45 -2.57
CA ILE A 67 6.39 -17.95 -1.39
C ILE A 67 7.41 -18.26 -0.31
N SER A 68 7.38 -17.51 0.80
CA SER A 68 8.33 -17.69 1.90
C SER A 68 7.69 -17.66 3.27
N LYS A 69 8.09 -18.62 4.10
CA LYS A 69 7.65 -18.75 5.49
C LYS A 69 8.24 -17.67 6.40
N VAL A 70 9.32 -17.01 5.98
CA VAL A 70 9.96 -15.93 6.75
C VAL A 70 8.98 -14.78 7.06
N LEU A 71 8.02 -14.57 6.15
CA LEU A 71 7.03 -13.52 6.28
C LEU A 71 6.04 -13.77 7.43
N ASN A 72 5.82 -15.02 7.83
CA ASN A 72 5.02 -15.39 9.02
C ASN A 72 5.76 -15.11 10.34
N SER A 73 7.08 -14.90 10.26
CA SER A 73 7.92 -14.72 11.45
C SER A 73 8.01 -13.25 11.89
N LYS A 74 7.51 -12.31 11.07
CA LYS A 74 7.51 -10.88 11.39
C LYS A 74 6.53 -10.61 12.53
N PRO A 75 6.99 -10.08 13.68
CA PRO A 75 6.09 -9.79 14.78
C PRO A 75 5.18 -8.62 14.43
N ASN A 76 3.88 -8.80 14.71
CA ASN A 76 2.87 -7.73 14.60
C ASN A 76 3.21 -6.53 15.50
N ASN A 77 3.91 -6.78 16.62
CA ASN A 77 4.42 -5.75 17.51
C ASN A 77 5.97 -5.77 17.54
N PRO A 78 6.67 -4.76 17.00
CA PRO A 78 8.14 -4.76 16.91
C PRO A 78 8.84 -4.69 18.27
N LYS A 79 8.10 -4.42 19.36
CA LYS A 79 8.62 -4.42 20.74
C LYS A 79 8.77 -5.82 21.33
N SER A 80 8.29 -6.88 20.66
CA SER A 80 8.46 -8.25 21.13
C SER A 80 9.91 -8.71 20.90
N PRO A 81 10.62 -9.19 21.95
CA PRO A 81 12.01 -9.64 21.79
C PRO A 81 12.07 -10.88 20.88
N PRO A 82 13.09 -11.01 20.01
CA PRO A 82 13.33 -12.24 19.28
C PRO A 82 13.70 -13.33 20.29
N ASN A 83 13.05 -14.49 20.19
CA ASN A 83 13.48 -15.70 20.89
C ASN A 83 14.79 -16.19 20.24
N THR A 84 15.92 -15.82 20.82
CA THR A 84 17.20 -16.46 20.52
C THR A 84 17.32 -17.75 21.35
N ARG A 85 17.96 -18.78 20.78
CA ARG A 85 18.17 -20.08 21.46
C ARG A 85 19.01 -19.97 22.75
N ASN A 86 19.61 -18.81 23.04
CA ASN A 86 20.56 -18.58 24.15
C ASN A 86 20.12 -17.46 25.12
N GLY A 87 18.84 -17.40 25.47
CA GLY A 87 18.33 -16.52 26.54
C GLY A 87 17.90 -15.13 26.08
N THR A 88 16.92 -14.57 26.80
CA THR A 88 16.36 -13.22 26.57
C THR A 88 17.39 -12.14 26.84
N VAL A 89 18.08 -11.69 25.79
CA VAL A 89 18.85 -10.44 25.83
C VAL A 89 17.84 -9.29 25.81
N ALA A 90 17.85 -8.43 26.84
CA ALA A 90 17.06 -7.21 26.83
C ALA A 90 17.46 -6.35 25.62
N LEU A 91 16.54 -6.16 24.68
CA LEU A 91 16.79 -5.40 23.47
C LEU A 91 17.04 -3.92 23.81
N LYS A 92 18.20 -3.39 23.46
CA LYS A 92 18.42 -1.93 23.44
C LYS A 92 17.78 -1.37 22.17
N GLN A 93 16.47 -1.13 22.20
CA GLN A 93 15.78 -0.47 21.10
C GLN A 93 16.25 0.98 20.99
N ARG A 94 16.62 1.40 19.78
CA ARG A 94 17.00 2.79 19.50
C ARG A 94 15.81 3.73 19.82
N PRO A 95 16.02 4.84 20.55
CA PRO A 95 14.94 5.79 20.84
C PRO A 95 14.20 6.23 19.57
N GLY A 96 12.87 6.23 19.61
CA GLY A 96 12.00 6.59 18.49
C GLY A 96 11.79 5.51 17.42
N SER A 97 12.73 4.56 17.30
CA SER A 97 12.74 3.53 16.26
C SER A 97 11.79 2.38 16.59
N ASP A 98 10.97 1.96 15.62
CA ASP A 98 10.19 0.71 15.65
C ASP A 98 10.90 -0.45 14.91
N ILE A 99 12.16 -0.24 14.53
CA ILE A 99 13.02 -1.24 13.88
C ILE A 99 14.13 -1.64 14.85
N ASN A 100 14.28 -2.94 15.09
CA ASN A 100 15.38 -3.51 15.85
C ASN A 100 16.48 -3.98 14.90
N THR A 101 17.67 -3.39 15.03
CA THR A 101 18.88 -3.70 14.23
C THR A 101 19.98 -4.34 15.07
N GLN A 102 19.73 -4.66 16.34
CA GLN A 102 20.75 -5.16 17.25
C GLN A 102 21.35 -6.48 16.71
N GLY A 103 22.67 -6.46 16.46
CA GLY A 103 23.42 -7.60 15.92
C GLY A 103 23.39 -7.73 14.39
N SER A 104 22.68 -6.86 13.67
CA SER A 104 22.66 -6.83 12.20
C SER A 104 23.22 -5.54 11.59
N GLU A 105 23.72 -4.62 12.41
CA GLU A 105 24.39 -3.38 12.00
C GLU A 105 25.73 -3.66 11.33
N ILE A 106 26.02 -2.94 10.23
CA ILE A 106 27.19 -3.16 9.38
C ILE A 106 28.17 -2.00 9.49
N THR A 107 27.74 -0.79 9.11
CA THR A 107 28.61 0.39 9.09
C THR A 107 27.80 1.69 9.08
N ARG A 108 28.46 2.83 9.30
CA ARG A 108 27.89 4.17 9.11
C ARG A 108 27.85 4.54 7.62
N LEU A 109 26.83 5.29 7.23
CA LEU A 109 26.68 5.87 5.90
C LEU A 109 26.56 7.39 6.05
N GLY A 110 27.70 8.05 6.14
CA GLY A 110 27.77 9.46 6.51
C GLY A 110 27.36 9.73 7.96
N GLU A 111 26.96 10.97 8.24
CA GLU A 111 26.70 11.45 9.60
C GLU A 111 25.31 11.07 10.12
N ASN A 112 24.34 10.89 9.21
CA ASN A 112 22.90 10.78 9.55
C ASN A 112 22.29 9.40 9.29
N HIS A 113 23.05 8.46 8.72
CA HIS A 113 22.56 7.11 8.41
C HIS A 113 23.52 5.99 8.81
N PHE A 114 22.98 4.79 8.86
CA PHE A 114 23.74 3.56 9.03
C PHE A 114 23.13 2.43 8.19
N LEU A 115 23.97 1.46 7.86
CA LEU A 115 23.62 0.26 7.13
C LEU A 115 23.41 -0.89 8.11
N ALA A 116 22.32 -1.64 7.95
CA ALA A 116 22.07 -2.89 8.65
C ALA A 116 21.48 -3.93 7.70
N PHE A 117 21.60 -5.22 8.02
CA PHE A 117 20.78 -6.23 7.37
C PHE A 117 19.35 -6.20 7.90
N ASN A 118 18.41 -6.50 7.02
CA ASN A 118 17.01 -6.73 7.40
C ASN A 118 16.91 -8.03 8.21
N GLY A 119 16.41 -7.94 9.44
CA GLY A 119 16.24 -9.11 10.32
C GLY A 119 15.19 -10.12 9.84
N PHE A 120 14.33 -9.74 8.90
CA PHE A 120 13.35 -10.62 8.26
C PHE A 120 13.48 -10.51 6.74
N ALA A 121 14.63 -10.98 6.26
CA ALA A 121 15.09 -10.79 4.90
C ALA A 121 14.29 -11.63 3.92
N CYS A 122 13.87 -11.00 2.81
CA CYS A 122 13.34 -11.70 1.65
C CYS A 122 14.43 -11.87 0.57
N TYR A 123 15.53 -11.14 0.69
CA TYR A 123 16.62 -11.11 -0.29
C TYR A 123 17.94 -11.46 0.38
N ARG A 124 18.90 -11.94 -0.41
CA ARG A 124 20.21 -12.34 0.09
C ARG A 124 21.33 -11.60 -0.65
N PRO A 125 22.02 -10.67 0.01
CA PRO A 125 21.63 -10.00 1.27
C PRO A 125 20.45 -9.02 1.08
N HIS A 126 19.71 -8.71 2.15
CA HIS A 126 18.69 -7.65 2.19
C HIS A 126 19.14 -6.56 3.16
N PHE A 127 19.33 -5.35 2.66
CA PHE A 127 19.82 -4.23 3.45
C PHE A 127 18.72 -3.24 3.83
N LEU A 128 18.96 -2.55 4.94
CA LEU A 128 18.27 -1.36 5.37
C LEU A 128 19.28 -0.21 5.47
N VAL A 129 19.00 0.90 4.80
CA VAL A 129 19.69 2.18 4.98
C VAL A 129 18.80 3.02 5.88
N LEU A 130 19.16 3.12 7.17
CA LEU A 130 18.32 3.72 8.20
C LEU A 130 18.86 5.07 8.63
N THR A 131 17.96 6.00 8.96
CA THR A 131 18.34 7.20 9.71
C THR A 131 18.86 6.83 11.10
N LEU A 132 19.82 7.60 11.61
CA LEU A 132 20.32 7.43 12.98
C LEU A 132 19.35 7.95 14.03
N ASP A 133 18.62 9.01 13.69
CA ASP A 133 17.52 9.51 14.49
C ASP A 133 16.28 8.62 14.28
N GLY A 134 15.94 7.83 15.29
CA GLY A 134 14.79 6.93 15.27
C GLY A 134 13.44 7.65 15.17
N HIS A 135 13.39 8.96 15.36
CA HIS A 135 12.16 9.75 15.30
C HIS A 135 11.80 10.20 13.87
N ARG A 136 12.73 10.10 12.91
CA ARG A 136 12.44 10.38 11.49
C ARG A 136 11.42 9.40 10.97
N ARG A 137 10.43 9.89 10.23
CA ARG A 137 9.26 9.11 9.84
C ARG A 137 9.28 8.72 8.38
N GLN A 138 8.72 7.54 8.12
CA GLN A 138 8.69 6.90 6.81
C GLN A 138 7.86 7.67 5.79
N TRP A 139 6.96 8.57 6.23
CA TRP A 139 6.20 9.46 5.37
C TRP A 139 6.92 10.77 5.05
N GLU A 140 8.08 11.03 5.65
CA GLU A 140 8.86 12.21 5.32
C GLU A 140 9.52 12.05 3.94
N PRO A 141 9.51 13.09 3.09
CA PRO A 141 10.16 13.05 1.78
C PRO A 141 11.66 12.73 1.92
N LEU A 142 12.23 12.06 0.93
CA LEU A 142 13.68 11.85 0.86
C LEU A 142 14.39 13.21 0.76
N ASN A 143 15.46 13.38 1.51
CA ASN A 143 16.23 14.61 1.59
C ASN A 143 17.70 14.39 1.20
N MET A 144 18.50 15.44 1.28
CA MET A 144 19.91 15.40 0.91
C MET A 144 20.70 14.29 1.62
N ASP A 145 20.46 14.09 2.92
CA ASP A 145 21.20 13.11 3.69
C ASP A 145 20.85 11.69 3.30
N ASP A 146 19.57 11.44 2.96
CA ASP A 146 19.16 10.15 2.40
C ASP A 146 19.89 9.85 1.08
N PHE A 147 20.00 10.82 0.18
CA PHE A 147 20.70 10.62 -1.10
C PHE A 147 22.22 10.52 -0.94
N ARG A 148 22.83 11.21 0.04
CA ARG A 148 24.25 11.00 0.41
C ARG A 148 24.48 9.59 0.93
N ALA A 149 23.58 9.07 1.76
CA ALA A 149 23.69 7.72 2.29
C ALA A 149 23.52 6.67 1.18
N VAL A 150 22.59 6.89 0.24
CA VAL A 150 22.42 6.01 -0.93
C VAL A 150 23.63 6.06 -1.85
N ASP A 151 24.17 7.25 -2.14
CA ASP A 151 25.37 7.40 -2.96
C ASP A 151 26.57 6.68 -2.32
N ALA A 152 26.77 6.85 -1.01
CA ALA A 152 27.81 6.13 -0.27
C ALA A 152 27.61 4.60 -0.33
N PHE A 153 26.37 4.12 -0.16
CA PHE A 153 26.06 2.70 -0.24
C PHE A 153 26.31 2.15 -1.65
N LEU A 154 25.73 2.79 -2.67
CA LEU A 154 25.89 2.36 -4.05
C LEU A 154 27.37 2.44 -4.44
N GLY A 155 28.07 3.52 -4.14
CA GLY A 155 29.50 3.70 -4.42
C GLY A 155 30.41 2.64 -3.81
N ALA A 156 30.21 2.30 -2.54
CA ALA A 156 31.04 1.33 -1.81
C ALA A 156 30.82 -0.13 -2.24
N ASN A 157 29.58 -0.53 -2.60
CA ASN A 157 29.24 -1.94 -2.76
C ASN A 157 29.47 -2.54 -4.16
N GLY A 158 30.17 -1.85 -5.06
CA GLY A 158 30.80 -2.43 -6.27
C GLY A 158 29.90 -3.06 -7.36
N LYS A 159 28.64 -3.44 -7.08
CA LYS A 159 27.68 -4.04 -8.01
C LYS A 159 26.27 -3.47 -7.87
N ASP A 160 25.48 -3.80 -8.89
CA ASP A 160 24.18 -3.29 -9.25
C ASP A 160 23.10 -3.66 -8.21
N ASN A 161 22.87 -2.76 -7.26
CA ASN A 161 21.80 -2.86 -6.28
C ASN A 161 20.63 -1.98 -6.70
N LEU A 162 19.43 -2.42 -6.32
CA LEU A 162 18.20 -1.65 -6.42
C LEU A 162 17.86 -1.10 -5.04
N VAL A 163 17.64 0.21 -4.96
CA VAL A 163 17.21 0.92 -3.76
C VAL A 163 15.71 1.20 -3.85
N LEU A 164 15.01 0.94 -2.75
CA LEU A 164 13.56 1.03 -2.63
C LEU A 164 13.18 1.90 -1.45
N PHE A 165 12.20 2.78 -1.66
CA PHE A 165 11.56 3.55 -0.60
C PHE A 165 10.05 3.42 -0.70
N ASN A 166 9.40 3.21 0.45
CA ASN A 166 7.95 3.16 0.58
C ASN A 166 7.54 4.34 1.46
N GLY A 167 7.18 5.47 0.86
CA GLY A 167 6.84 6.70 1.56
C GLY A 167 5.42 6.65 2.11
N GLY A 168 5.27 6.33 3.40
CA GLY A 168 3.97 6.21 4.07
C GLY A 168 3.30 4.83 4.00
N ALA A 169 2.23 4.67 4.79
CA ALA A 169 1.55 3.39 4.98
C ALA A 169 0.92 2.87 3.68
N GLU A 170 0.30 3.78 2.92
CA GLU A 170 -0.34 3.51 1.64
C GLU A 170 0.67 3.15 0.53
N ALA A 171 1.96 3.45 0.71
CA ALA A 171 3.02 2.98 -0.17
C ALA A 171 3.51 1.55 0.16
N GLY A 172 2.88 0.89 1.15
CA GLY A 172 3.24 -0.46 1.59
C GLY A 172 4.38 -0.49 2.60
N CYS A 173 4.62 0.59 3.35
CA CYS A 173 5.63 0.57 4.41
C CYS A 173 5.12 -0.25 5.61
N SER A 174 6.02 -1.03 6.23
CA SER A 174 5.68 -1.87 7.40
C SER A 174 6.19 -1.29 8.74
N ARG A 175 7.04 -0.26 8.67
CA ARG A 175 7.72 0.36 9.82
C ARG A 175 7.74 1.87 9.66
N LEU A 176 7.66 2.58 10.78
CA LEU A 176 7.53 4.04 10.84
C LEU A 176 8.87 4.76 10.85
N HIS A 177 9.92 4.17 11.43
CA HIS A 177 11.24 4.77 11.39
C HIS A 177 11.73 4.83 9.95
N LYS A 178 12.18 6.02 9.51
CA LYS A 178 12.61 6.27 8.14
C LYS A 178 13.75 5.35 7.72
N HIS A 179 13.52 4.59 6.65
CA HIS A 179 14.52 3.70 6.06
C HIS A 179 14.28 3.54 4.56
N LEU A 180 15.37 3.32 3.84
CA LEU A 180 15.36 2.75 2.50
C LEU A 180 15.76 1.28 2.59
N GLN A 181 15.34 0.49 1.60
CA GLN A 181 15.78 -0.89 1.46
C GLN A 181 16.71 -0.96 0.25
N ALA A 182 17.73 -1.81 0.33
CA ALA A 182 18.57 -2.10 -0.83
C ALA A 182 18.70 -3.62 -1.01
N ILE A 183 18.60 -4.05 -2.26
CA ILE A 183 18.58 -5.45 -2.65
C ILE A 183 19.42 -5.67 -3.92
N PRO A 184 20.10 -6.82 -4.08
CA PRO A 184 20.83 -7.11 -5.30
C PRO A 184 19.88 -7.17 -6.50
N LYS A 185 20.23 -6.54 -7.63
CA LYS A 185 19.38 -6.62 -8.85
C LYS A 185 19.24 -8.05 -9.39
N GLN A 186 20.20 -8.93 -9.10
CA GLN A 186 20.08 -10.36 -9.41
C GLN A 186 18.86 -11.00 -8.72
N SER A 187 18.31 -10.36 -7.68
CA SER A 187 17.04 -10.75 -7.08
C SER A 187 15.84 -10.58 -8.02
N PHE A 188 15.97 -9.92 -9.16
CA PHE A 188 14.96 -9.83 -10.23
C PHE A 188 15.47 -10.51 -11.52
N ASP A 189 16.21 -11.61 -11.39
CA ASP A 189 16.89 -12.27 -12.51
C ASP A 189 17.78 -11.31 -13.33
N GLY A 190 18.28 -10.27 -12.66
CA GLY A 190 19.12 -9.23 -13.26
C GLY A 190 18.37 -8.07 -13.93
N ASN A 191 17.04 -8.16 -14.12
CA ASN A 191 16.25 -7.07 -14.72
C ASN A 191 15.05 -6.67 -13.84
N PRO A 192 15.25 -5.77 -12.85
CA PRO A 192 14.15 -5.24 -12.05
C PRO A 192 13.15 -4.40 -12.86
N TRP A 193 13.55 -3.98 -14.05
CA TRP A 193 12.85 -3.02 -14.87
C TRP A 193 12.03 -3.65 -15.99
N ARG A 194 12.00 -4.99 -16.09
CA ARG A 194 11.35 -5.75 -17.16
C ARG A 194 9.98 -5.21 -17.58
N ASN A 195 9.09 -4.93 -16.62
CA ASN A 195 7.75 -4.45 -16.93
C ASN A 195 7.74 -3.01 -17.47
N LEU A 196 8.64 -2.16 -17.01
CA LEU A 196 8.79 -0.79 -17.53
C LEU A 196 9.44 -0.78 -18.91
N ASP A 197 10.40 -1.68 -19.15
CA ASP A 197 11.17 -1.69 -20.40
C ASP A 197 10.43 -2.44 -21.54
N CYS A 198 9.67 -3.49 -21.21
CA CYS A 198 9.07 -4.39 -22.21
C CYS A 198 7.54 -4.39 -22.21
N ASN A 199 6.89 -3.96 -21.13
CA ASN A 199 5.44 -4.07 -20.94
C ASN A 199 4.81 -2.75 -20.48
N SER A 200 5.41 -1.59 -20.79
CA SER A 200 4.98 -0.28 -20.29
C SER A 200 3.52 0.03 -20.59
N ASP A 201 3.05 -0.34 -21.78
CA ASP A 201 1.68 -0.11 -22.24
C ASP A 201 0.64 -0.92 -21.45
N ALA A 202 1.07 -1.96 -20.75
CA ALA A 202 0.23 -2.81 -19.91
C ALA A 202 0.21 -2.37 -18.43
N LEU A 203 1.01 -1.37 -18.04
CA LEU A 203 1.06 -0.92 -16.65
C LEU A 203 -0.26 -0.21 -16.28
N PRO A 204 -0.97 -0.67 -15.24
CA PRO A 204 -2.29 -0.13 -14.90
C PRO A 204 -2.19 1.08 -13.97
N PHE A 205 -1.02 1.69 -13.85
CA PHE A 205 -0.74 2.84 -13.00
C PHE A 205 0.23 3.79 -13.71
N VAL A 206 0.23 5.04 -13.28
CA VAL A 206 1.15 6.06 -13.77
C VAL A 206 2.41 6.11 -12.93
N TYR A 207 3.51 6.56 -13.52
CA TYR A 207 4.79 6.70 -12.84
C TYR A 207 5.58 7.85 -13.47
N PHE A 208 6.50 8.42 -12.69
CA PHE A 208 7.54 9.30 -13.18
C PHE A 208 8.83 8.49 -13.31
N GLU A 209 9.49 8.59 -14.46
CA GLU A 209 10.79 7.95 -14.70
C GLU A 209 11.78 8.97 -15.23
N GLN A 210 13.00 8.95 -14.69
CA GLN A 210 14.09 9.78 -15.16
C GLN A 210 15.39 8.99 -15.13
N LYS A 211 16.11 9.00 -16.26
CA LYS A 211 17.48 8.48 -16.33
C LYS A 211 18.42 9.42 -15.58
N LEU A 212 19.29 8.85 -14.76
CA LEU A 212 20.36 9.52 -14.05
C LEU A 212 21.61 9.55 -14.94
N LYS A 213 22.42 10.60 -14.79
CA LYS A 213 23.70 10.65 -15.49
C LYS A 213 24.68 9.73 -14.78
N LEU A 214 25.61 9.16 -15.53
CA LEU A 214 26.72 8.42 -14.93
C LEU A 214 27.44 9.36 -13.95
N ASN A 215 27.58 8.91 -12.69
CA ASN A 215 28.14 9.69 -11.58
C ASN A 215 27.32 10.93 -11.18
N SER A 216 25.99 10.90 -11.35
CA SER A 216 25.10 11.92 -10.78
C SER A 216 25.40 12.11 -9.29
N SER A 217 25.57 13.36 -8.90
CA SER A 217 25.79 13.73 -7.50
C SER A 217 24.52 13.48 -6.66
N PRO A 218 24.64 13.38 -5.32
CA PRO A 218 23.48 13.35 -4.43
C PRO A 218 22.51 14.53 -4.65
N GLN A 219 23.04 15.71 -4.99
CA GLN A 219 22.21 16.88 -5.31
C GLN A 219 21.41 16.69 -6.59
N GLU A 220 22.02 16.23 -7.67
CA GLU A 220 21.31 15.97 -8.93
C GLU A 220 20.24 14.89 -8.74
N THR A 221 20.55 13.86 -7.96
CA THR A 221 19.59 12.78 -7.63
C THR A 221 18.41 13.31 -6.81
N LEU A 222 18.66 14.21 -5.86
CA LEU A 222 17.62 14.89 -5.09
C LEU A 222 16.72 15.75 -5.97
N GLU A 223 17.25 16.47 -6.96
CA GLU A 223 16.43 17.27 -7.88
C GLU A 223 15.54 16.39 -8.75
N VAL A 224 16.02 15.22 -9.19
CA VAL A 224 15.19 14.23 -9.89
C VAL A 224 14.06 13.72 -8.99
N TYR A 225 14.36 13.43 -7.72
CA TYR A 225 13.34 13.03 -6.76
C TYR A 225 12.30 14.12 -6.53
N LYS A 226 12.70 15.39 -6.38
CA LYS A 226 11.77 16.52 -6.23
C LYS A 226 10.83 16.64 -7.42
N ALA A 227 11.33 16.45 -8.65
CA ALA A 227 10.49 16.43 -9.84
C ALA A 227 9.48 15.27 -9.81
N GLY A 228 9.93 14.08 -9.41
CA GLY A 228 9.04 12.93 -9.21
C GLY A 228 8.01 13.14 -8.10
N LEU A 229 8.38 13.81 -7.01
CA LEU A 229 7.46 14.14 -5.92
C LEU A 229 6.41 15.17 -6.37
N ALA A 230 6.80 16.19 -7.14
CA ALA A 230 5.86 17.14 -7.73
C ALA A 230 4.87 16.43 -8.68
N PHE A 231 5.33 15.44 -9.45
CA PHE A 231 4.46 14.59 -10.25
C PHE A 231 3.46 13.79 -9.38
N VAL A 232 3.89 13.26 -8.23
CA VAL A 232 3.01 12.58 -7.28
C VAL A 232 1.96 13.55 -6.73
N GLU A 233 2.38 14.73 -6.28
CA GLU A 233 1.49 15.75 -5.71
C GLU A 233 0.40 16.15 -6.70
N HIS A 234 0.79 16.41 -7.96
CA HIS A 234 -0.14 16.70 -9.05
C HIS A 234 -1.07 15.52 -9.35
N THR A 235 -0.56 14.29 -9.40
CA THR A 235 -1.35 13.08 -9.72
C THR A 235 -2.38 12.75 -8.64
N LEU A 236 -2.01 12.95 -7.38
CA LEU A 236 -2.87 12.64 -6.24
C LEU A 236 -3.77 13.82 -5.84
N GLY A 237 -3.49 15.04 -6.32
CA GLY A 237 -4.20 16.26 -5.95
C GLY A 237 -3.97 16.66 -4.49
N CYS A 238 -2.82 16.31 -3.93
CA CYS A 238 -2.46 16.62 -2.55
C CYS A 238 -1.00 17.03 -2.44
N GLU A 239 -0.73 18.09 -1.68
CA GLU A 239 0.62 18.58 -1.40
C GLU A 239 1.20 17.91 -0.14
N THR A 240 2.51 18.07 0.05
CA THR A 240 3.16 17.73 1.32
C THR A 240 2.51 18.50 2.48
N ALA A 241 1.90 17.75 3.41
CA ALA A 241 1.11 18.30 4.50
C ALA A 241 1.98 18.67 5.72
N GLU A 242 1.31 19.11 6.80
CA GLU A 242 1.94 19.37 8.10
C GLU A 242 2.83 18.21 8.56
N GLN A 243 3.85 18.53 9.36
CA GLN A 243 4.87 17.58 9.83
C GLN A 243 5.68 16.93 8.69
N ASN A 244 5.79 17.62 7.54
CA ASN A 244 6.58 17.18 6.39
C ASN A 244 6.08 15.83 5.84
N ARG A 245 4.76 15.62 5.83
CA ARG A 245 4.15 14.38 5.36
C ARG A 245 3.94 14.44 3.86
N ALA A 246 4.83 13.80 3.10
CA ALA A 246 4.70 13.69 1.66
C ALA A 246 3.48 12.82 1.30
N PRO A 247 2.83 13.07 0.15
CA PRO A 247 1.85 12.13 -0.39
C PRO A 247 2.44 10.73 -0.54
N PRO A 248 1.64 9.66 -0.42
CA PRO A 248 2.19 8.32 -0.47
C PRO A 248 2.78 8.00 -1.85
N HIS A 249 4.00 7.47 -1.86
CA HIS A 249 4.70 7.13 -3.09
C HIS A 249 5.73 6.04 -2.88
N ASN A 250 6.02 5.28 -3.93
CA ASN A 250 7.23 4.48 -3.98
C ASN A 250 8.33 5.21 -4.73
N VAL A 251 9.57 4.99 -4.31
CA VAL A 251 10.75 5.28 -5.13
C VAL A 251 11.48 3.96 -5.36
N VAL A 252 11.84 3.71 -6.61
CA VAL A 252 12.74 2.64 -7.00
C VAL A 252 13.88 3.27 -7.79
N MET A 253 15.12 3.02 -7.40
CA MET A 253 16.26 3.59 -8.11
C MET A 253 17.48 2.70 -8.08
N ASP A 254 18.29 2.84 -9.11
CA ASP A 254 19.66 2.36 -9.18
C ASP A 254 20.58 3.52 -9.57
N ARG A 255 21.79 3.26 -10.07
CA ARG A 255 22.71 4.30 -10.53
C ARG A 255 22.32 4.94 -11.88
N GLU A 256 21.40 4.33 -12.62
CA GLU A 256 21.09 4.69 -14.00
C GLU A 256 19.73 5.37 -14.14
N ARG A 257 18.80 5.11 -13.22
CA ARG A 257 17.43 5.65 -13.29
C ARG A 257 16.74 5.68 -11.93
N MET A 258 15.78 6.58 -11.83
CA MET A 258 14.84 6.69 -10.73
C MET A 258 13.42 6.60 -11.28
N VAL A 259 12.59 5.80 -10.61
CA VAL A 259 11.15 5.69 -10.84
C VAL A 259 10.42 6.09 -9.56
N VAL A 260 9.45 6.99 -9.68
CA VAL A 260 8.57 7.42 -8.60
C VAL A 260 7.13 7.06 -8.95
N ILE A 261 6.46 6.31 -8.09
CA ILE A 261 5.11 5.78 -8.33
C ILE A 261 4.16 6.38 -7.29
N PRO A 262 3.17 7.20 -7.69
CA PRO A 262 2.12 7.69 -6.80
C PRO A 262 1.31 6.52 -6.22
N ARG A 263 0.99 6.57 -4.93
CA ARG A 263 0.26 5.50 -4.22
C ARG A 263 -0.98 6.04 -3.52
N ARG A 264 -2.08 5.29 -3.58
CA ARG A 264 -3.36 5.59 -2.89
C ARG A 264 -3.72 4.59 -1.80
N ALA A 265 -3.21 3.36 -1.92
CA ALA A 265 -3.40 2.27 -0.98
C ALA A 265 -2.23 1.28 -1.09
N ALA A 266 -1.93 0.60 0.02
CA ALA A 266 -0.93 -0.45 0.05
C ALA A 266 -1.42 -1.71 -0.69
N GLY A 267 -2.73 -1.88 -0.76
CA GLY A 267 -3.42 -3.07 -1.25
C GLY A 267 -4.93 -2.93 -1.08
N ASN A 268 -5.66 -4.02 -1.33
CA ASN A 268 -7.12 -4.09 -1.23
C ASN A 268 -7.63 -4.63 0.12
N GLY A 269 -6.75 -4.73 1.12
CA GLY A 269 -7.04 -5.30 2.44
C GLY A 269 -6.79 -6.81 2.56
N LEU A 270 -6.76 -7.54 1.44
CA LEU A 270 -6.38 -8.96 1.40
C LEU A 270 -4.93 -9.14 0.94
N VAL A 271 -4.56 -8.40 -0.11
CA VAL A 271 -3.24 -8.46 -0.75
C VAL A 271 -2.76 -7.05 -1.05
N GLY A 272 -1.44 -6.85 -1.16
CA GLY A 272 -0.87 -5.52 -1.36
C GLY A 272 0.58 -5.54 -1.82
N ALA A 273 1.01 -4.43 -2.41
CA ALA A 273 2.33 -4.25 -3.00
C ALA A 273 3.10 -3.12 -2.33
N ASN A 274 4.40 -3.34 -2.13
CA ASN A 274 5.39 -2.30 -1.89
C ASN A 274 6.07 -1.90 -3.21
N ALA A 275 7.14 -1.11 -3.15
CA ALA A 275 7.89 -0.67 -4.32
C ALA A 275 8.35 -1.81 -5.25
N ALA A 276 8.86 -2.93 -4.72
CA ALA A 276 9.25 -4.10 -5.53
C ALA A 276 8.03 -4.80 -6.13
N GLY A 277 6.92 -4.87 -5.39
CA GLY A 277 5.67 -5.45 -5.88
C GLY A 277 5.05 -4.66 -7.02
N MET A 278 5.19 -3.32 -7.02
CA MET A 278 4.77 -2.49 -8.16
C MET A 278 5.57 -2.78 -9.43
N LEU A 279 6.78 -3.35 -9.33
CA LEU A 279 7.58 -3.82 -10.47
C LEU A 279 7.26 -5.27 -10.88
N GLY A 280 6.35 -5.95 -10.16
CA GLY A 280 5.89 -7.30 -10.46
C GLY A 280 6.52 -8.41 -9.60
N MET A 281 7.40 -8.09 -8.63
CA MET A 281 7.91 -9.10 -7.69
C MET A 281 7.06 -9.13 -6.40
N ILE A 282 6.25 -10.17 -6.26
CA ILE A 282 5.28 -10.33 -5.17
C ILE A 282 5.77 -11.39 -4.19
N TRP A 283 5.99 -10.99 -2.94
CA TRP A 283 6.28 -11.92 -1.85
C TRP A 283 5.01 -12.29 -1.09
N THR A 284 4.76 -13.60 -0.94
CA THR A 284 3.58 -14.14 -0.27
C THR A 284 3.98 -15.15 0.80
N GLN A 285 3.10 -15.33 1.80
CA GLN A 285 3.39 -16.18 2.96
C GLN A 285 3.07 -17.66 2.71
N SER A 286 2.20 -17.93 1.74
CA SER A 286 1.66 -19.25 1.40
C SER A 286 1.10 -19.24 -0.02
N GLU A 287 0.89 -20.43 -0.58
CA GLU A 287 0.15 -20.62 -1.83
C GLU A 287 -1.27 -20.03 -1.77
N GLU A 288 -1.92 -20.10 -0.59
CA GLU A 288 -3.24 -19.50 -0.39
C GLU A 288 -3.21 -17.97 -0.59
N THR A 289 -2.19 -17.28 -0.06
CA THR A 289 -2.04 -15.83 -0.23
C THR A 289 -1.68 -15.46 -1.67
N MET A 290 -0.93 -16.32 -2.36
CA MET A 290 -0.71 -16.19 -3.80
C MET A 290 -2.02 -16.37 -4.57
N GLN A 291 -2.86 -17.34 -4.20
CA GLN A 291 -4.15 -17.55 -4.86
C GLN A 291 -5.06 -16.33 -4.67
N LEU A 292 -5.08 -15.70 -3.50
CA LEU A 292 -5.80 -14.43 -3.29
C LEU A 292 -5.33 -13.32 -4.23
N TRP A 293 -4.03 -13.26 -4.55
CA TRP A 293 -3.49 -12.34 -5.54
C TRP A 293 -4.00 -12.65 -6.95
N LEU A 294 -4.00 -13.93 -7.33
CA LEU A 294 -4.49 -14.39 -8.63
C LEU A 294 -5.99 -14.12 -8.80
N ASP A 295 -6.79 -14.43 -7.76
CA ASP A 295 -8.24 -14.23 -7.74
C ASP A 295 -8.62 -12.75 -7.81
N ALA A 296 -7.86 -11.89 -7.13
CA ALA A 296 -8.07 -10.44 -7.18
C ALA A 296 -7.69 -9.82 -8.55
N GLY A 297 -6.90 -10.52 -9.36
CA GLY A 297 -6.33 -10.01 -10.59
C GLY A 297 -5.13 -9.09 -10.30
N PRO A 298 -3.88 -9.54 -10.44
CA PRO A 298 -2.71 -8.75 -10.06
C PRO A 298 -2.63 -7.35 -10.71
N PRO A 299 -2.93 -7.16 -12.02
CA PRO A 299 -3.00 -5.82 -12.59
C PRO A 299 -4.04 -4.92 -11.88
N VAL A 300 -5.21 -5.45 -11.50
CA VAL A 300 -6.23 -4.70 -10.77
C VAL A 300 -5.75 -4.32 -9.37
N VAL A 301 -4.99 -5.18 -8.69
CA VAL A 301 -4.38 -4.83 -7.40
C VAL A 301 -3.36 -3.69 -7.56
N LEU A 302 -2.51 -3.75 -8.60
CA LEU A 302 -1.56 -2.66 -8.89
C LEU A 302 -2.28 -1.36 -9.31
N GLU A 303 -3.42 -1.47 -10.00
CA GLU A 303 -4.28 -0.36 -10.38
C GLU A 303 -4.95 0.30 -9.17
N GLN A 304 -5.55 -0.50 -8.28
CA GLN A 304 -6.24 -0.04 -7.06
C GLN A 304 -5.27 0.61 -6.07
N ASN A 305 -3.99 0.24 -6.13
CA ASN A 305 -2.93 0.96 -5.44
C ASN A 305 -2.74 2.40 -5.98
N GLY A 306 -3.45 2.79 -7.04
CA GLY A 306 -3.48 4.11 -7.67
C GLY A 306 -4.88 4.67 -8.04
N LYS A 307 -6.01 3.99 -7.80
CA LYS A 307 -7.38 4.46 -8.16
C LYS A 307 -8.39 4.48 -7.00
N ASP A 308 -9.37 5.37 -7.09
CA ASP A 308 -10.44 5.54 -6.10
C ASP A 308 -11.50 4.43 -6.19
N ASN A 309 -11.99 3.98 -5.02
CA ASN A 309 -13.08 3.01 -4.90
C ASN A 309 -14.37 3.67 -4.42
N LEU A 310 -15.49 3.04 -4.78
CA LEU A 310 -16.83 3.29 -4.28
C LEU A 310 -17.23 2.13 -3.36
N VAL A 311 -17.64 2.45 -2.13
CA VAL A 311 -18.12 1.47 -1.16
C VAL A 311 -19.64 1.46 -1.16
N LEU A 312 -20.22 0.26 -1.20
CA LEU A 312 -21.65 0.02 -1.27
C LEU A 312 -22.11 -0.82 -0.08
N PHE A 313 -23.29 -0.49 0.43
CA PHE A 313 -24.00 -1.29 1.43
C PHE A 313 -25.48 -1.41 1.08
N ASN A 314 -26.03 -2.62 1.21
CA ASN A 314 -27.44 -2.92 1.00
C ASN A 314 -28.03 -3.37 2.34
N GLY A 315 -28.62 -2.43 3.09
CA GLY A 315 -29.23 -2.70 4.39
C GLY A 315 -30.67 -3.18 4.23
N GLY A 316 -30.94 -4.46 4.49
CA GLY A 316 -32.28 -5.06 4.38
C GLY A 316 -32.51 -5.79 3.06
N ALA A 317 -33.50 -6.70 3.05
CA ALA A 317 -33.83 -7.50 1.87
C ALA A 317 -34.33 -6.61 0.73
N GLU A 318 -35.12 -5.59 1.08
CA GLU A 318 -35.72 -4.59 0.22
C GLU A 318 -34.67 -3.67 -0.42
N ALA A 319 -33.45 -3.62 0.11
CA ALA A 319 -32.33 -2.86 -0.46
C ALA A 319 -31.54 -3.64 -1.53
N GLY A 320 -31.99 -4.86 -1.88
CA GLY A 320 -31.30 -5.73 -2.83
C GLY A 320 -30.16 -6.54 -2.20
N CYS A 321 -30.24 -6.82 -0.90
CA CYS A 321 -29.24 -7.64 -0.21
C CYS A 321 -29.38 -9.12 -0.58
N SER A 322 -28.28 -9.76 -0.98
CA SER A 322 -28.24 -11.17 -1.38
C SER A 322 -27.73 -12.12 -0.29
N ARG A 323 -27.21 -11.60 0.84
CA ARG A 323 -26.62 -12.40 1.93
C ARG A 323 -27.01 -11.85 3.30
N LEU A 324 -27.36 -12.74 4.23
CA LEU A 324 -27.67 -12.36 5.61
C LEU A 324 -26.44 -11.94 6.43
N HIS A 325 -25.25 -12.44 6.09
CA HIS A 325 -24.01 -12.01 6.73
C HIS A 325 -23.71 -10.55 6.36
N LYS A 326 -23.54 -9.68 7.36
CA LYS A 326 -23.24 -8.26 7.13
C LYS A 326 -21.94 -8.10 6.36
N HIS A 327 -22.00 -7.43 5.22
CA HIS A 327 -20.84 -7.17 4.38
C HIS A 327 -21.02 -5.83 3.66
N LEU A 328 -19.90 -5.21 3.30
CA LEU A 328 -19.85 -4.07 2.41
C LEU A 328 -19.16 -4.53 1.12
N GLN A 329 -19.49 -3.90 0.01
CA GLN A 329 -18.88 -4.16 -1.29
C GLN A 329 -18.03 -2.96 -1.67
N ALA A 330 -16.91 -3.17 -2.35
CA ALA A 330 -16.10 -2.11 -2.92
C ALA A 330 -15.95 -2.36 -4.42
N ILE A 331 -16.20 -1.34 -5.23
CA ILE A 331 -16.04 -1.38 -6.67
C ILE A 331 -15.19 -0.20 -7.15
N PRO A 332 -14.33 -0.36 -8.18
CA PRO A 332 -13.57 0.76 -8.74
C PRO A 332 -14.52 1.83 -9.31
N LYS A 333 -14.23 3.12 -9.07
CA LYS A 333 -15.06 4.21 -9.62
C LYS A 333 -15.16 4.18 -11.16
N GLN A 334 -14.15 3.61 -11.82
CA GLN A 334 -14.06 3.52 -13.28
C GLN A 334 -15.11 2.59 -13.88
N SER A 335 -15.73 1.71 -13.08
CA SER A 335 -16.84 0.86 -13.52
C SER A 335 -18.08 1.65 -13.97
N PHE A 336 -18.19 2.94 -13.62
CA PHE A 336 -19.25 3.86 -14.05
C PHE A 336 -18.78 4.85 -15.13
N ASP A 337 -18.01 4.37 -16.11
CA ASP A 337 -17.35 5.22 -17.13
C ASP A 337 -16.50 6.36 -16.53
N GLY A 338 -15.99 6.16 -15.30
CA GLY A 338 -15.18 7.14 -14.57
C GLY A 338 -15.96 8.13 -13.71
N ASN A 339 -17.30 8.15 -13.72
CA ASN A 339 -18.09 8.97 -12.80
C ASN A 339 -19.28 8.20 -12.19
N PRO A 340 -19.12 7.60 -11.00
CA PRO A 340 -20.21 6.90 -10.31
C PRO A 340 -21.35 7.80 -9.88
N TRP A 341 -21.12 9.10 -9.86
CA TRP A 341 -22.05 10.10 -9.38
C TRP A 341 -22.73 10.86 -10.52
N ARG A 342 -22.49 10.49 -11.78
CA ARG A 342 -22.98 11.22 -12.97
C ARG A 342 -24.47 11.57 -12.91
N ASN A 343 -25.30 10.62 -12.48
CA ASN A 343 -26.74 10.87 -12.37
C ASN A 343 -27.10 11.83 -11.23
N LEU A 344 -26.33 11.85 -10.14
CA LEU A 344 -26.47 12.81 -9.05
C LEU A 344 -25.90 14.19 -9.43
N ASP A 345 -24.73 14.24 -10.08
CA ASP A 345 -24.04 15.50 -10.36
C ASP A 345 -24.64 16.26 -11.55
N CYS A 346 -25.03 15.55 -12.61
CA CYS A 346 -25.48 16.16 -13.86
C CYS A 346 -27.00 16.23 -14.00
N ASN A 347 -27.73 15.44 -13.21
CA ASN A 347 -29.17 15.21 -13.38
C ASN A 347 -29.89 14.90 -12.06
N SER A 348 -29.43 15.47 -10.93
CA SER A 348 -30.04 15.24 -9.60
C SER A 348 -31.56 15.45 -9.60
N ASP A 349 -32.05 16.47 -10.30
CA ASP A 349 -33.48 16.78 -10.38
C ASP A 349 -34.27 15.82 -11.26
N ALA A 350 -33.59 15.06 -12.12
CA ALA A 350 -34.19 14.00 -12.93
C ALA A 350 -34.19 12.63 -12.22
N LEU A 351 -33.55 12.50 -11.06
CA LEU A 351 -33.61 11.27 -10.29
C LEU A 351 -35.02 11.09 -9.71
N PRO A 352 -35.68 9.95 -10.00
CA PRO A 352 -37.08 9.77 -9.69
C PRO A 352 -37.29 9.27 -8.25
N PHE A 353 -36.31 9.48 -7.38
CA PHE A 353 -36.38 9.10 -5.98
C PHE A 353 -35.63 10.08 -5.07
N VAL A 354 -35.98 10.07 -3.78
CA VAL A 354 -35.32 10.86 -2.74
C VAL A 354 -34.07 10.15 -2.23
N TYR A 355 -33.07 10.94 -1.85
CA TYR A 355 -31.82 10.48 -1.26
C TYR A 355 -31.29 11.55 -0.30
N PHE A 356 -30.46 11.11 0.63
CA PHE A 356 -29.64 11.97 1.47
C PHE A 356 -28.22 11.96 0.90
N GLU A 357 -27.62 13.14 0.73
CA GLU A 357 -26.22 13.28 0.34
C GLU A 357 -25.51 14.22 1.32
N GLN A 358 -24.33 13.83 1.76
CA GLN A 358 -23.45 14.70 2.52
C GLN A 358 -22.00 14.53 2.09
N LYS A 359 -21.33 15.66 1.83
CA LYS A 359 -19.89 15.70 1.61
C LYS A 359 -19.15 15.35 2.90
N LEU A 360 -18.20 14.44 2.79
CA LEU A 360 -17.27 14.07 3.83
C LEU A 360 -16.07 15.02 3.80
N LYS A 361 -15.54 15.35 4.97
CA LYS A 361 -14.28 16.11 5.05
C LYS A 361 -13.13 15.18 4.69
N LEU A 362 -12.14 15.69 3.96
CA LEU A 362 -10.89 14.97 3.75
C LEU A 362 -10.29 14.60 5.11
N ASN A 363 -9.97 13.31 5.31
CA ASN A 363 -9.51 12.74 6.59
C ASN A 363 -10.55 12.67 7.73
N SER A 364 -11.86 12.62 7.42
CA SER A 364 -12.90 12.35 8.43
C SER A 364 -12.56 11.09 9.25
N SER A 365 -12.65 11.20 10.57
CA SER A 365 -12.52 10.06 11.48
C SER A 365 -13.68 9.07 11.30
N PRO A 366 -13.52 7.80 11.74
CA PRO A 366 -14.63 6.85 11.75
C PRO A 366 -15.86 7.36 12.51
N GLN A 367 -15.66 8.10 13.60
CA GLN A 367 -16.74 8.73 14.37
C GLN A 367 -17.47 9.80 13.55
N GLU A 368 -16.75 10.71 12.89
CA GLU A 368 -17.40 11.72 12.04
C GLU A 368 -18.17 11.09 10.89
N THR A 369 -17.62 10.04 10.29
CA THR A 369 -18.29 9.27 9.23
C THR A 369 -19.55 8.58 9.74
N LEU A 370 -19.51 8.05 10.98
CA LEU A 370 -20.66 7.45 11.63
C LEU A 370 -21.77 8.46 11.90
N GLU A 371 -21.44 9.70 12.30
CA GLU A 371 -22.45 10.74 12.52
C GLU A 371 -23.15 11.14 11.22
N VAL A 372 -22.42 11.20 10.09
CA VAL A 372 -23.03 11.40 8.77
C VAL A 372 -23.97 10.24 8.42
N TYR A 373 -23.56 9.00 8.67
CA TYR A 373 -24.41 7.84 8.44
C TYR A 373 -25.68 7.86 9.31
N LYS A 374 -25.57 8.25 10.59
CA LYS A 374 -26.73 8.41 11.48
C LYS A 374 -27.71 9.47 10.97
N ALA A 375 -27.21 10.59 10.47
CA ALA A 375 -28.05 11.61 9.85
C ALA A 375 -28.79 11.06 8.62
N GLY A 376 -28.09 10.29 7.77
CA GLY A 376 -28.72 9.60 6.64
C GLY A 376 -29.75 8.56 7.06
N LEU A 377 -29.53 7.83 8.16
CA LEU A 377 -30.52 6.92 8.72
C LEU A 377 -31.76 7.65 9.25
N ALA A 378 -31.57 8.77 9.96
CA ALA A 378 -32.70 9.58 10.43
C ALA A 378 -33.56 10.10 9.26
N PHE A 379 -32.92 10.46 8.14
CA PHE A 379 -33.62 10.80 6.90
C PHE A 379 -34.43 9.62 6.35
N VAL A 380 -33.85 8.40 6.35
CA VAL A 380 -34.53 7.18 5.91
C VAL A 380 -35.74 6.87 6.79
N GLU A 381 -35.58 6.95 8.12
CA GLU A 381 -36.64 6.76 9.11
C GLU A 381 -37.81 7.70 8.87
N HIS A 382 -37.52 9.00 8.72
CA HIS A 382 -38.52 10.00 8.41
C HIS A 382 -39.26 9.72 7.09
N THR A 383 -38.53 9.32 6.05
CA THR A 383 -39.11 9.01 4.72
C THR A 383 -40.05 7.80 4.77
N LEU A 384 -39.69 6.79 5.56
CA LEU A 384 -40.46 5.55 5.69
C LEU A 384 -41.58 5.64 6.73
N GLY A 385 -41.57 6.67 7.58
CA GLY A 385 -42.50 6.79 8.72
C GLY A 385 -42.28 5.70 9.77
N CYS A 386 -41.03 5.30 10.02
CA CYS A 386 -40.67 4.26 10.98
C CYS A 386 -39.51 4.69 11.90
N GLU A 387 -39.42 4.13 13.11
CA GLU A 387 -38.30 4.36 14.03
C GLU A 387 -37.47 3.07 14.25
N THR A 388 -36.14 3.15 14.14
CA THR A 388 -35.21 2.00 14.34
C THR A 388 -35.30 1.44 15.76
N ALA A 389 -35.70 2.27 16.74
CA ALA A 389 -35.81 1.88 18.14
C ALA A 389 -36.93 0.88 18.43
N GLU A 390 -37.99 0.84 17.62
CA GLU A 390 -39.14 -0.04 17.87
C GLU A 390 -38.93 -1.49 17.41
N GLN A 391 -37.96 -1.76 16.51
CA GLN A 391 -37.79 -3.07 15.88
C GLN A 391 -36.38 -3.68 16.00
N ASN A 392 -35.42 -2.97 16.63
CA ASN A 392 -34.01 -3.35 16.70
C ASN A 392 -33.40 -3.71 15.32
N ARG A 393 -33.92 -3.09 14.26
CA ARG A 393 -33.56 -3.31 12.87
C ARG A 393 -33.59 -1.97 12.14
N ALA A 394 -32.48 -1.63 11.49
CA ALA A 394 -32.42 -0.43 10.66
C ALA A 394 -33.43 -0.56 9.48
N PRO A 395 -34.10 0.54 9.10
CA PRO A 395 -34.98 0.55 7.94
C PRO A 395 -34.22 0.19 6.65
N PRO A 396 -34.88 -0.33 5.61
CA PRO A 396 -34.19 -0.70 4.40
C PRO A 396 -33.59 0.51 3.67
N HIS A 397 -32.30 0.44 3.36
CA HIS A 397 -31.58 1.53 2.71
C HIS A 397 -30.36 1.04 1.93
N ASN A 398 -29.96 1.80 0.91
CA ASN A 398 -28.63 1.71 0.34
C ASN A 398 -27.71 2.77 0.92
N VAL A 399 -26.43 2.44 1.04
CA VAL A 399 -25.36 3.43 1.20
C VAL A 399 -24.43 3.30 0.00
N VAL A 400 -24.06 4.44 -0.55
CA VAL A 400 -22.97 4.55 -1.50
C VAL A 400 -22.03 5.64 -1.01
N MET A 401 -20.74 5.34 -0.85
CA MET A 401 -19.78 6.31 -0.34
C MET A 401 -18.41 6.20 -1.00
N ASP A 402 -17.73 7.32 -1.10
CA ASP A 402 -16.30 7.40 -1.37
C ASP A 402 -15.61 8.27 -0.30
N ARG A 403 -14.41 8.77 -0.57
CA ARG A 403 -13.70 9.65 0.38
C ARG A 403 -14.29 11.06 0.49
N GLU A 404 -15.12 11.47 -0.45
CA GLU A 404 -15.61 12.84 -0.59
C GLU A 404 -17.07 12.99 -0.21
N ARG A 405 -17.86 11.92 -0.28
CA ARG A 405 -19.29 11.97 0.05
C ARG A 405 -19.87 10.62 0.42
N MET A 406 -20.98 10.70 1.15
CA MET A 406 -21.88 9.59 1.45
C MET A 406 -23.28 9.91 0.92
N VAL A 407 -23.86 8.95 0.23
CA VAL A 407 -25.24 8.95 -0.24
C VAL A 407 -26.01 7.83 0.45
N VAL A 408 -27.15 8.15 1.03
CA VAL A 408 -28.06 7.18 1.66
C VAL A 408 -29.42 7.25 0.97
N ILE A 409 -29.89 6.09 0.50
CA ILE A 409 -31.11 6.00 -0.32
C ILE A 409 -32.14 5.14 0.42
N PRO A 410 -33.30 5.67 0.83
CA PRO A 410 -34.41 4.90 1.39
C PRO A 410 -34.94 3.89 0.36
N ARG A 411 -35.21 2.65 0.80
CA ARG A 411 -35.64 1.57 -0.08
C ARG A 411 -36.97 0.97 0.37
N ARG A 412 -37.87 0.71 -0.57
CA ARG A 412 -39.18 0.06 -0.30
C ARG A 412 -39.31 -1.35 -0.85
N ALA A 413 -38.54 -1.67 -1.89
CA ALA A 413 -38.54 -2.99 -2.51
C ALA A 413 -37.22 -3.23 -3.24
N ALA A 414 -36.78 -4.49 -3.33
CA ALA A 414 -35.61 -4.85 -4.11
C ALA A 414 -35.89 -4.82 -5.63
N GLY A 415 -37.15 -4.98 -6.00
CA GLY A 415 -37.62 -5.27 -7.36
C GLY A 415 -38.46 -6.54 -7.40
N ASN A 416 -38.73 -7.06 -8.60
CA ASN A 416 -39.56 -8.27 -8.81
C ASN A 416 -38.73 -9.52 -9.16
N GLY A 417 -37.40 -9.48 -8.97
CA GLY A 417 -36.48 -10.57 -9.29
C GLY A 417 -35.93 -10.56 -10.71
N LEU A 418 -36.65 -9.95 -11.67
CA LEU A 418 -36.18 -9.73 -13.05
C LEU A 418 -35.70 -8.29 -13.26
N VAL A 419 -36.39 -7.35 -12.61
CA VAL A 419 -36.17 -5.91 -12.69
C VAL A 419 -36.10 -5.37 -11.26
N GLY A 420 -34.97 -4.77 -10.90
CA GLY A 420 -34.68 -4.35 -9.54
C GLY A 420 -33.26 -3.83 -9.36
N ALA A 421 -33.03 -3.06 -8.30
CA ALA A 421 -31.76 -2.36 -8.10
C ALA A 421 -31.18 -2.61 -6.70
N ASN A 422 -29.85 -2.71 -6.64
CA ASN A 422 -29.07 -2.56 -5.41
C ASN A 422 -28.49 -1.14 -5.34
N ALA A 423 -27.58 -0.87 -4.41
CA ALA A 423 -26.95 0.44 -4.25
C ALA A 423 -26.31 1.00 -5.55
N ALA A 424 -25.62 0.16 -6.33
CA ALA A 424 -25.04 0.58 -7.62
C ALA A 424 -26.11 0.85 -8.67
N GLY A 425 -27.17 0.03 -8.70
CA GLY A 425 -28.27 0.21 -9.63
C GLY A 425 -29.06 1.48 -9.39
N MET A 426 -29.21 1.90 -8.13
CA MET A 426 -29.80 3.19 -7.79
C MET A 426 -28.98 4.37 -8.33
N LEU A 427 -27.67 4.22 -8.50
CA LEU A 427 -26.82 5.21 -9.16
C LEU A 427 -26.83 5.11 -10.69
N GLY A 428 -27.59 4.17 -11.27
CA GLY A 428 -27.75 3.98 -12.70
C GLY A 428 -26.84 2.95 -13.34
N MET A 429 -26.06 2.19 -12.55
CA MET A 429 -25.31 1.04 -13.06
C MET A 429 -26.13 -0.24 -12.92
N ILE A 430 -26.89 -0.57 -13.97
CA ILE A 430 -27.77 -1.75 -14.01
C ILE A 430 -27.04 -2.94 -14.62
N TRP A 431 -26.90 -4.03 -13.86
CA TRP A 431 -26.35 -5.30 -14.34
C TRP A 431 -27.50 -6.29 -14.55
N THR A 432 -27.61 -6.80 -15.77
CA THR A 432 -28.63 -7.76 -16.18
C THR A 432 -27.99 -9.11 -16.50
N GLN A 433 -28.72 -10.20 -16.28
CA GLN A 433 -28.18 -11.56 -16.47
C GLN A 433 -28.27 -12.03 -17.92
N SER A 434 -29.09 -11.35 -18.73
CA SER A 434 -29.35 -11.66 -20.14
C SER A 434 -29.88 -10.44 -20.89
N GLU A 435 -29.83 -10.48 -22.22
CA GLU A 435 -30.46 -9.49 -23.09
C GLU A 435 -31.97 -9.39 -22.85
N GLU A 436 -32.64 -10.50 -22.53
CA GLU A 436 -34.07 -10.51 -22.18
C GLU A 436 -34.34 -9.65 -20.94
N THR A 437 -33.57 -9.86 -19.86
CA THR A 437 -33.72 -9.05 -18.64
C THR A 437 -33.32 -7.57 -18.84
N MET A 438 -32.43 -7.29 -19.78
CA MET A 438 -32.13 -5.92 -20.21
C MET A 438 -33.33 -5.29 -20.93
N GLN A 439 -33.95 -6.04 -21.84
CA GLN A 439 -35.13 -5.55 -22.56
C GLN A 439 -36.30 -5.29 -21.61
N LEU A 440 -36.52 -6.15 -20.61
CA LEU A 440 -37.53 -5.91 -19.56
C LEU A 440 -37.29 -4.61 -18.79
N TRP A 441 -36.03 -4.27 -18.51
CA TRP A 441 -35.66 -3.00 -17.89
C TRP A 441 -35.95 -1.80 -18.79
N LEU A 442 -35.67 -1.92 -20.09
CA LEU A 442 -35.94 -0.88 -21.08
C LEU A 442 -37.45 -0.66 -21.26
N ASP A 443 -38.21 -1.75 -21.37
CA ASP A 443 -39.67 -1.74 -21.56
C ASP A 443 -40.40 -1.17 -20.34
N ALA A 444 -39.94 -1.51 -19.13
CA ALA A 444 -40.49 -0.95 -17.89
C ALA A 444 -40.16 0.53 -17.72
N GLY A 445 -39.11 1.02 -18.37
CA GLY A 445 -38.55 2.36 -18.20
C GLY A 445 -37.68 2.44 -16.95
N PRO A 446 -36.34 2.56 -17.07
CA PRO A 446 -35.46 2.56 -15.91
C PRO A 446 -35.79 3.59 -14.83
N PRO A 447 -36.18 4.84 -15.14
CA PRO A 447 -36.60 5.79 -14.11
C PRO A 447 -37.83 5.33 -13.32
N VAL A 448 -38.82 4.73 -13.99
CA VAL A 448 -40.03 4.20 -13.35
C VAL A 448 -39.67 3.07 -12.40
N VAL A 449 -38.75 2.20 -12.80
CA VAL A 449 -38.24 1.13 -11.93
C VAL A 449 -37.55 1.70 -10.69
N LEU A 450 -36.65 2.67 -10.88
CA LEU A 450 -35.90 3.28 -9.77
C LEU A 450 -36.83 4.04 -8.79
N GLU A 451 -37.85 4.72 -9.30
CA GLU A 451 -38.94 5.30 -8.49
C GLU A 451 -39.67 4.22 -7.69
N GLN A 452 -39.93 3.07 -8.32
CA GLN A 452 -40.67 1.95 -7.74
C GLN A 452 -39.94 1.23 -6.62
N VAL A 453 -38.61 1.17 -6.69
CA VAL A 453 -37.78 0.51 -5.67
C VAL A 453 -37.24 1.49 -4.62
N GLY A 454 -37.18 2.79 -4.95
CA GLY A 454 -36.91 3.91 -4.05
C GLY A 454 -38.19 4.58 -3.52
N PHE A 455 -38.10 5.86 -3.16
CA PHE A 455 -39.24 6.68 -2.74
C PHE A 455 -39.33 7.92 -3.63
N PRO A 456 -40.49 8.23 -4.24
CA PRO A 456 -40.61 9.35 -5.18
C PRO A 456 -40.33 10.69 -4.49
N ARG A 457 -39.83 11.67 -5.25
CA ARG A 457 -39.86 13.06 -4.81
C ARG A 457 -41.33 13.49 -4.77
N LEU A 458 -41.88 13.75 -3.58
CA LEU A 458 -43.18 14.42 -3.49
C LEU A 458 -43.00 15.83 -4.07
N PHE A 459 -43.81 16.17 -5.08
CA PHE A 459 -43.81 17.49 -5.74
C PHE A 459 -44.21 18.62 -4.78
#